data_AF-A3MXH1-F1
#
_entry.id   AF-A3MXH1-F1
#
_cell.length_a   1.000
_cell.length_b   1.000
_cell.length_c   1.000
_cell.angle_alpha   90.00
_cell.angle_beta   90.00
_cell.angle_gamma   90.00
#
_symmetry.space_group_name_H-M   'P 1'
#
loop_
_entity.id
_entity.type
_entity.pdbx_description
1 polymer ?
#
loop_
_entity_poly.entity_id
_entity_poly.type
_entity_poly.pdbx_seq_one_letter_code
_entity_poly.pdbx_strand_id
1 'polypeptide(L)'
;MKFLRVVLKPCPQTPADAYAHLGFQIQNGKLVHVVATPRGVVHIVSKCEECILYKLLSVGYVKSVELENRRLVVVVGATPAVKKLLKANPHVVKVEAVSHRRLVLTERQRAVLRRVAEGRGLGEVAKELGVTKVAVYKVFKKALEKAALLI
;
A
#
# COMPACT_ATOMS: atom_id res chain seq x y z
N MET A 1 -0.41 -2.36 -17.43
CA MET A 1 -1.48 -2.61 -16.44
C MET A 1 -1.77 -1.35 -15.64
N LYS A 2 -3.05 -0.95 -15.49
CA LYS A 2 -3.48 0.15 -14.60
C LYS A 2 -3.84 -0.43 -13.23
N PHE A 3 -3.61 0.30 -12.15
CA PHE A 3 -3.98 -0.10 -10.79
C PHE A 3 -5.10 0.80 -10.26
N LEU A 4 -5.84 0.30 -9.29
CA LEU A 4 -6.83 1.04 -8.52
C LEU A 4 -6.37 1.06 -7.07
N ARG A 5 -6.39 2.23 -6.45
CA ARG A 5 -6.30 2.41 -5.01
C ARG A 5 -7.72 2.47 -4.47
N VAL A 6 -8.09 1.50 -3.65
CA VAL A 6 -9.44 1.29 -3.14
C VAL A 6 -9.41 1.55 -1.64
N VAL A 7 -10.18 2.54 -1.19
CA VAL A 7 -10.39 2.83 0.22
C VAL A 7 -11.68 2.18 0.65
N LEU A 8 -11.62 1.32 1.66
CA LEU A 8 -12.77 0.60 2.19
C LEU A 8 -13.28 1.23 3.49
N LYS A 9 -14.53 0.93 3.86
CA LYS A 9 -15.08 1.27 5.17
C LYS A 9 -14.28 0.55 6.26
N PRO A 10 -14.17 1.13 7.47
CA PRO A 10 -13.57 0.43 8.62
C PRO A 10 -14.27 -0.90 8.85
N CYS A 11 -13.50 -1.95 9.12
CA CYS A 11 -14.06 -3.23 9.55
C CYS A 11 -14.41 -3.11 11.05
N PRO A 12 -15.63 -3.49 11.48
CA PRO A 12 -16.02 -3.43 12.90
C PRO A 12 -15.10 -4.23 13.82
N GLN A 13 -14.50 -5.30 13.30
CA GLN A 13 -13.60 -6.16 14.05
C GLN A 13 -12.18 -5.58 14.17
N THR A 14 -11.84 -4.53 13.43
CA THR A 14 -10.53 -3.87 13.54
C THR A 14 -10.49 -2.98 14.78
N PRO A 15 -9.51 -3.18 15.69
CA PRO A 15 -9.35 -2.33 16.87
C PRO A 15 -9.30 -0.84 16.52
N ALA A 16 -9.87 0.00 17.37
CA ALA A 16 -9.93 1.44 17.12
C ALA A 16 -8.55 2.11 17.12
N ASP A 17 -7.61 1.53 17.86
CA ASP A 17 -6.21 1.93 18.02
C ASP A 17 -5.26 1.24 17.02
N ALA A 18 -5.77 0.43 16.08
CA ALA A 18 -4.93 -0.18 15.06
C ALA A 18 -4.35 0.89 14.13
N TYR A 19 -3.02 0.89 13.96
CA TYR A 19 -2.30 1.90 13.17
C TYR A 19 -1.60 1.33 11.93
N ALA A 20 -1.45 0.00 11.81
CA ALA A 20 -0.87 -0.63 10.63
C ALA A 20 -1.49 -1.99 10.33
N HIS A 21 -1.61 -2.31 9.04
CA HIS A 21 -1.88 -3.67 8.56
C HIS A 21 -0.54 -4.34 8.26
N LEU A 22 -0.24 -5.45 8.93
CA LEU A 22 1.06 -6.13 8.82
C LEU A 22 1.04 -7.26 7.78
N GLY A 23 -0.15 -7.73 7.43
CA GLY A 23 -0.32 -8.83 6.51
C GLY A 23 -1.59 -9.62 6.76
N PHE A 24 -1.74 -10.71 6.05
CA PHE A 24 -2.88 -11.60 6.21
C PHE A 24 -2.49 -13.04 5.93
N GLN A 25 -3.30 -13.95 6.43
CA GLN A 25 -3.18 -15.38 6.22
C GLN A 25 -4.54 -15.95 5.83
N ILE A 26 -4.55 -16.87 4.86
CA ILE A 26 -5.76 -17.59 4.45
C ILE A 26 -5.62 -19.03 4.90
N GLN A 27 -6.52 -19.48 5.76
CA GLN A 27 -6.55 -20.87 6.24
C GLN A 27 -7.98 -21.29 6.53
N ASN A 28 -8.33 -22.53 6.16
CA ASN A 28 -9.61 -23.16 6.50
C ASN A 28 -10.85 -22.29 6.20
N GLY A 29 -10.89 -21.65 5.02
CA GLY A 29 -11.99 -20.77 4.61
C GLY A 29 -12.10 -19.46 5.38
N LYS A 30 -11.07 -19.11 6.16
CA LYS A 30 -10.99 -17.87 6.93
C LYS A 30 -9.80 -17.03 6.46
N LEU A 31 -10.01 -15.72 6.48
CA LEU A 31 -8.96 -14.73 6.31
C LEU A 31 -8.64 -14.10 7.66
N VAL A 32 -7.40 -14.26 8.08
CA VAL A 32 -6.85 -13.67 9.31
C VAL A 32 -6.04 -12.44 8.92
N HIS A 33 -6.49 -11.25 9.30
CA HIS A 33 -5.71 -10.02 9.16
C HIS A 33 -4.84 -9.85 10.40
N VAL A 34 -3.57 -9.51 10.18
CA VAL A 34 -2.62 -9.18 11.24
C VAL A 34 -2.48 -7.66 11.27
N VAL A 35 -2.78 -7.03 12.41
CA VAL A 35 -2.68 -5.57 12.59
C VAL A 35 -1.83 -5.22 13.79
N ALA A 36 -1.15 -4.07 13.72
CA ALA A 36 -0.39 -3.51 14.83
C ALA A 36 -1.26 -2.51 15.61
N THR A 37 -1.18 -2.61 16.94
CA THR A 37 -1.77 -1.68 17.91
C THR A 37 -0.69 -1.23 18.89
N PRO A 38 -0.88 -0.14 19.66
CA PRO A 38 0.06 0.26 20.72
C PRO A 38 0.30 -0.82 21.78
N ARG A 39 -0.63 -1.77 21.91
CA ARG A 39 -0.58 -2.87 22.88
C ARG A 39 0.05 -4.16 22.31
N GLY A 40 0.41 -4.16 21.03
CA GLY A 40 0.97 -5.31 20.34
C GLY A 40 0.18 -5.72 19.09
N VAL A 41 0.51 -6.91 18.59
CA VAL A 41 -0.07 -7.47 17.36
C VAL A 41 -1.41 -8.15 17.66
N VAL A 42 -2.42 -7.88 16.84
CA VAL A 42 -3.77 -8.43 16.97
C VAL A 42 -4.18 -9.16 15.68
N HIS A 43 -4.83 -10.30 15.83
CA HIS A 43 -5.35 -11.10 14.72
C HIS A 43 -6.86 -10.93 14.59
N ILE A 44 -7.33 -10.47 13.43
CA ILE A 44 -8.74 -10.27 13.12
C ILE A 44 -9.19 -11.35 12.17
N VAL A 45 -10.12 -12.19 12.60
CA VAL A 45 -10.60 -13.33 11.83
C VAL A 45 -11.93 -13.01 11.16
N SER A 46 -11.99 -13.22 9.85
CA SER A 46 -13.19 -13.06 9.04
C SER A 46 -13.42 -14.29 8.17
N LYS A 47 -14.69 -14.62 7.87
CA LYS A 47 -14.99 -15.64 6.85
C LYS A 47 -14.59 -15.10 5.48
N CYS A 48 -13.97 -15.93 4.64
CA CYS A 48 -13.51 -15.51 3.32
C CYS A 48 -14.64 -14.91 2.46
N GLU A 49 -15.84 -15.50 2.52
CA GLU A 49 -17.01 -15.05 1.75
C GLU A 49 -17.54 -13.68 2.18
N GLU A 50 -17.21 -13.24 3.40
CA GLU A 50 -17.64 -11.96 3.96
C GLU A 50 -16.57 -10.87 3.77
N CYS A 51 -15.29 -11.24 3.64
CA CYS A 51 -14.21 -10.27 3.51
C CYS A 51 -14.00 -9.78 2.07
N ILE A 52 -14.11 -8.47 1.87
CA ILE A 52 -13.83 -7.81 0.59
C ILE A 52 -12.38 -7.98 0.13
N LEU A 53 -11.41 -8.07 1.05
CA LEU A 53 -10.02 -8.33 0.67
C LEU A 53 -9.89 -9.72 0.01
N TYR A 54 -10.53 -10.75 0.58
CA TYR A 54 -10.54 -12.08 -0.02
C TYR A 54 -11.22 -12.08 -1.40
N LYS A 55 -12.36 -11.39 -1.54
CA LYS A 55 -13.05 -11.25 -2.84
C LYS A 55 -12.15 -10.58 -3.89
N LEU A 56 -11.39 -9.55 -3.49
CA LEU A 56 -10.43 -8.88 -4.36
C LEU A 56 -9.26 -9.81 -4.76
N LEU A 57 -8.71 -10.55 -3.80
CA LEU A 57 -7.66 -11.56 -4.05
C LEU A 57 -8.13 -12.65 -5.02
N SER A 58 -9.41 -13.02 -4.97
CA SER A 58 -9.99 -14.08 -5.79
C SER A 58 -10.21 -13.67 -7.26
N VAL A 59 -10.33 -12.38 -7.56
CA VAL A 59 -10.67 -11.88 -8.91
C VAL A 59 -9.60 -10.98 -9.52
N GLY A 60 -8.51 -10.71 -8.79
CA GLY A 60 -7.48 -9.79 -9.25
C GLY A 60 -6.20 -9.85 -8.44
N TYR A 61 -5.16 -9.25 -9.02
CA TYR A 61 -3.86 -9.12 -8.37
C TYR A 61 -3.85 -7.97 -7.37
N VAL A 62 -3.73 -8.29 -6.08
CA VAL A 62 -3.55 -7.32 -5.00
C VAL A 62 -2.06 -7.04 -4.80
N LYS A 63 -1.67 -5.78 -4.97
CA LYS A 63 -0.28 -5.31 -4.86
C LYS A 63 0.12 -4.96 -3.44
N SER A 64 -0.78 -4.33 -2.68
CA SER A 64 -0.57 -3.98 -1.28
C SER A 64 -1.91 -3.86 -0.55
N VAL A 65 -1.84 -4.01 0.77
CA VAL A 65 -2.93 -3.81 1.72
C VAL A 65 -2.33 -3.02 2.88
N GLU A 66 -2.92 -1.89 3.18
CA GLU A 66 -2.46 -0.93 4.18
C GLU A 66 -3.64 -0.51 5.06
N LEU A 67 -3.33 0.09 6.21
CA LEU A 67 -4.32 0.67 7.11
C LEU A 67 -4.07 2.18 7.20
N GLU A 68 -5.02 2.97 6.73
CA GLU A 68 -4.97 4.44 6.83
C GLU A 68 -6.21 4.93 7.57
N ASN A 69 -6.03 5.64 8.69
CA ASN A 69 -7.16 6.20 9.47
C ASN A 69 -8.27 5.16 9.75
N ARG A 70 -7.87 3.95 10.19
CA ARG A 70 -8.76 2.79 10.46
C ARG A 70 -9.46 2.21 9.22
N ARG A 71 -9.07 2.61 8.02
CA ARG A 71 -9.63 2.10 6.77
C ARG A 71 -8.61 1.21 6.07
N LEU A 72 -9.08 0.06 5.60
CA LEU A 72 -8.26 -0.79 4.76
C LEU A 72 -8.11 -0.10 3.39
N VAL A 73 -6.88 0.13 2.98
CA VAL A 73 -6.54 0.66 1.66
C VAL A 73 -5.90 -0.48 0.87
N VAL A 74 -6.46 -0.78 -0.29
CA VAL A 74 -5.99 -1.89 -1.15
C VAL A 74 -5.60 -1.35 -2.50
N VAL A 75 -4.39 -1.68 -2.94
CA VAL A 75 -3.96 -1.42 -4.31
C VAL A 75 -4.13 -2.71 -5.13
N VAL A 76 -4.98 -2.67 -6.15
CA VAL A 76 -5.37 -3.85 -6.94
C VAL A 76 -5.29 -3.57 -8.44
N GLY A 77 -5.00 -4.59 -9.24
CA GLY A 77 -5.03 -4.49 -10.71
C GLY A 77 -6.42 -4.10 -11.24
N ALA A 78 -6.48 -3.17 -12.18
CA ALA A 78 -7.73 -2.62 -12.71
C ALA A 78 -8.39 -3.51 -13.79
N THR A 79 -8.77 -4.75 -13.45
CA THR A 79 -9.45 -5.67 -14.37
C THR A 79 -10.97 -5.40 -14.44
N PRO A 80 -11.68 -5.85 -15.49
CA PRO A 80 -13.14 -5.76 -15.55
C PRO A 80 -13.83 -6.44 -14.36
N ALA A 81 -13.33 -7.61 -13.92
CA ALA A 81 -13.86 -8.34 -12.77
C ALA A 81 -13.73 -7.55 -11.46
N VAL A 82 -12.55 -6.96 -11.21
CA VAL A 82 -12.32 -6.09 -10.05
C VAL A 82 -13.26 -4.88 -10.09
N LYS A 83 -13.41 -4.21 -11.24
CA LYS A 83 -14.31 -3.06 -11.37
C LYS A 83 -15.78 -3.44 -11.09
N LYS A 84 -16.23 -4.60 -11.59
CA LYS A 84 -17.58 -5.12 -11.34
C LYS A 84 -17.79 -5.38 -9.84
N LEU A 85 -16.83 -6.04 -9.19
CA LEU A 85 -16.86 -6.31 -7.75
C LEU A 85 -16.93 -5.01 -6.94
N LEU A 86 -16.09 -4.02 -7.24
CA LEU A 86 -16.05 -2.75 -6.52
C LEU A 86 -17.34 -1.94 -6.66
N LYS A 87 -17.95 -1.91 -7.86
CA LYS A 87 -19.22 -1.22 -8.09
C LYS A 87 -20.39 -1.82 -7.29
N ALA A 88 -20.39 -3.14 -7.14
CA ALA A 88 -21.45 -3.86 -6.44
C ALA A 88 -21.28 -3.88 -4.90
N ASN A 89 -20.15 -3.39 -4.37
CA ASN A 89 -19.82 -3.55 -2.97
C ASN A 89 -20.03 -2.27 -2.14
N PRO A 90 -20.94 -2.26 -1.16
CA PRO A 90 -21.27 -1.08 -0.37
C PRO A 90 -20.18 -0.67 0.64
N HIS A 91 -19.13 -1.48 0.81
CA HIS A 91 -18.00 -1.14 1.68
C HIS A 91 -16.93 -0.31 0.98
N VAL A 92 -17.05 -0.05 -0.33
CA VAL A 92 -16.11 0.80 -1.05
C VAL A 92 -16.45 2.26 -0.78
N VAL A 93 -15.48 3.03 -0.28
CA VAL A 93 -15.62 4.46 0.00
C VAL A 93 -15.07 5.30 -1.15
N LYS A 94 -13.90 4.92 -1.67
CA LYS A 94 -13.21 5.66 -2.72
C LYS A 94 -12.44 4.72 -3.62
N VAL A 95 -12.44 5.00 -4.92
CA VAL A 95 -11.61 4.30 -5.90
C VAL A 95 -10.87 5.33 -6.73
N GLU A 96 -9.54 5.23 -6.75
CA GLU A 96 -8.67 6.14 -7.50
C GLU A 96 -7.81 5.37 -8.47
N ALA A 97 -7.67 5.87 -9.70
CA ALA A 97 -6.75 5.27 -10.66
C ALA A 97 -5.31 5.62 -10.26
N VAL A 98 -4.46 4.60 -10.14
CA VAL A 98 -3.03 4.77 -9.85
C VAL A 98 -2.21 4.15 -10.97
N SER A 99 -1.22 4.92 -11.44
CA SER A 99 -0.25 4.43 -12.42
C SER A 99 0.77 3.52 -11.74
N HIS A 100 1.11 2.39 -12.38
CA HIS A 100 2.17 1.49 -11.92
C HIS A 100 3.50 2.24 -11.67
N ARG A 101 3.78 3.31 -12.42
CA ARG A 101 4.99 4.13 -12.25
C ARG A 101 5.06 4.80 -10.87
N ARG A 102 3.92 5.07 -10.22
CA ARG A 102 3.85 5.63 -8.86
C ARG A 102 3.99 4.54 -7.79
N LEU A 103 3.76 3.28 -8.14
CA LEU A 103 3.78 2.13 -7.21
C LEU A 103 5.13 1.42 -7.16
N VAL A 104 6.11 1.87 -7.95
CA VAL A 104 7.43 1.24 -8.04
C VAL A 104 8.50 2.30 -7.85
N LEU A 105 9.32 2.12 -6.82
CA LEU A 105 10.61 2.81 -6.67
C LEU A 105 11.61 2.16 -7.63
N THR A 106 12.22 2.96 -8.51
CA THR A 106 13.34 2.48 -9.35
C THR A 106 14.58 2.24 -8.50
N GLU A 107 15.54 1.47 -9.00
CA GLU A 107 16.81 1.23 -8.30
C GLU A 107 17.52 2.54 -7.94
N ARG A 108 17.60 3.47 -8.90
CA ARG A 108 18.16 4.81 -8.66
C ARG A 108 17.41 5.56 -7.55
N GLN A 109 16.08 5.45 -7.50
CA GLN A 109 15.28 6.08 -6.43
C GLN A 109 15.57 5.45 -5.07
N ARG A 110 15.62 4.11 -5.00
CA ARG A 110 15.97 3.40 -3.76
C ARG A 110 17.38 3.75 -3.29
N ALA A 111 18.33 3.81 -4.21
CA ALA A 111 19.72 4.13 -3.95
C ALA A 111 19.92 5.56 -3.40
N VAL A 112 19.17 6.53 -3.92
CA VAL A 112 19.17 7.91 -3.39
C VAL A 112 18.51 7.96 -2.02
N LEU A 113 17.33 7.34 -1.84
CA LEU A 113 16.65 7.32 -0.54
C LEU A 113 17.52 6.68 0.55
N ARG A 114 18.17 5.54 0.25
CA ARG A 114 19.03 4.83 1.20
C ARG A 114 20.22 5.69 1.66
N ARG A 115 20.95 6.30 0.73
CA ARG A 115 22.09 7.18 1.07
C ARG A 115 21.67 8.36 1.95
N VAL A 116 20.52 8.97 1.64
CA VAL A 116 19.99 10.07 2.46
C VAL A 116 19.56 9.58 3.84
N ALA A 117 18.94 8.40 3.93
CA ALA A 117 18.57 7.79 5.21
C ALA A 117 19.80 7.40 6.06
N GLU A 118 20.94 7.12 5.44
CA GLU A 118 22.24 6.90 6.09
C GLU A 118 22.93 8.21 6.53
N GLY A 119 22.26 9.37 6.39
CA GLY A 119 22.76 10.67 6.84
C GLY A 119 23.54 11.46 5.79
N ARG A 120 23.70 10.96 4.55
CA ARG A 120 24.41 11.69 3.50
C ARG A 120 23.60 12.88 3.00
N GLY A 121 24.29 14.01 2.79
CA GLY A 121 23.69 15.19 2.20
C GLY A 121 23.41 15.01 0.70
N LEU A 122 22.37 15.67 0.18
CA LEU A 122 22.06 15.60 -1.27
C LEU A 122 23.21 16.04 -2.19
N GLY A 123 24.12 16.88 -1.69
CA GLY A 123 25.32 17.31 -2.40
C GLY A 123 26.38 16.21 -2.50
N GLU A 124 26.57 15.42 -1.45
CA GLU A 124 27.50 14.27 -1.42
C GLU A 124 27.01 13.18 -2.36
N VAL A 125 25.72 12.86 -2.29
CA VAL A 125 25.06 11.90 -3.20
C VAL A 125 25.17 12.36 -4.66
N ALA A 126 25.11 13.66 -4.93
CA ALA A 126 25.31 14.20 -6.27
C ALA A 126 26.74 13.96 -6.78
N LYS A 127 27.76 14.21 -5.94
CA LYS A 127 29.17 13.97 -6.29
C LYS A 127 29.41 12.49 -6.60
N GLU A 128 28.93 11.58 -5.77
CA GLU A 128 29.07 10.13 -5.98
C GLU A 128 28.43 9.63 -7.27
N LEU A 129 27.27 10.19 -7.62
CA LEU A 129 26.51 9.78 -8.80
C LEU A 129 26.93 10.53 -10.07
N GLY A 130 27.91 11.44 -10.00
CA GLY A 130 28.36 12.23 -11.14
C GLY A 130 27.25 13.13 -11.74
N VAL A 131 26.33 13.64 -10.92
CA VAL A 131 25.19 14.45 -11.38
C VAL A 131 25.02 15.71 -10.53
N THR A 132 24.20 16.65 -11.00
CA THR A 132 23.92 17.88 -10.26
C THR A 132 23.09 17.62 -8.99
N LYS A 133 23.28 18.45 -7.96
CA LYS A 133 22.46 18.43 -6.73
C LYS A 133 20.96 18.55 -7.05
N VAL A 134 20.61 19.38 -8.04
CA VAL A 134 19.22 19.55 -8.51
C VAL A 134 18.65 18.25 -9.08
N ALA A 135 19.44 17.49 -9.84
CA ALA A 135 19.01 16.19 -10.37
C ALA A 135 18.74 15.19 -9.25
N VAL A 136 19.62 15.10 -8.25
CA VAL A 136 19.42 14.23 -7.08
C VAL A 136 18.19 14.66 -6.29
N TYR A 137 17.99 15.96 -6.06
CA TYR A 137 16.81 16.47 -5.37
C TYR A 137 15.50 16.09 -6.08
N LYS A 138 15.45 16.21 -7.42
CA LYS A 138 14.27 15.78 -8.22
C LYS A 138 14.01 14.28 -8.08
N VAL A 139 15.06 13.45 -8.05
CA VAL A 139 14.94 12.00 -7.84
C VAL A 139 14.45 11.70 -6.43
N PHE A 140 15.05 12.33 -5.42
CA PHE A 140 14.69 12.19 -4.01
C PHE A 140 13.23 12.56 -3.77
N LYS A 141 12.79 13.76 -4.20
CA LYS A 141 11.40 14.21 -4.07
C LYS A 141 10.43 13.20 -4.68
N LYS A 142 10.67 12.77 -5.92
CA LYS A 142 9.83 11.76 -6.59
C LYS A 142 9.87 10.41 -5.90
N ALA A 143 10.99 10.04 -5.28
CA ALA A 143 11.12 8.80 -4.54
C ALA A 143 10.32 8.86 -3.23
N LEU A 144 10.39 9.99 -2.52
CA LEU A 144 9.64 10.23 -1.28
C LEU A 144 8.12 10.25 -1.53
N GLU A 145 7.67 10.93 -2.59
CA GLU A 145 6.26 10.92 -3.02
C GLU A 145 5.73 9.51 -3.31
N LYS A 146 6.57 8.63 -3.85
CA LYS A 146 6.21 7.23 -4.10
C LYS A 146 6.23 6.41 -2.83
N ALA A 147 7.23 6.62 -1.96
CA ALA A 147 7.33 5.93 -0.68
C ALA A 147 6.09 6.21 0.17
N ALA A 148 5.65 7.47 0.26
CA ALA A 148 4.43 7.86 0.98
C ALA A 148 3.11 7.30 0.40
N LEU A 149 3.15 6.63 -0.77
CA LEU A 149 1.99 5.93 -1.34
C LEU A 149 2.05 4.41 -1.15
N LEU A 150 3.16 3.91 -0.61
CA LEU A 150 3.49 2.50 -0.47
C LEU A 150 3.67 2.08 1.01
N ILE A 151 3.57 3.03 1.92
CA ILE A 151 3.77 2.92 3.36
C ILE A 151 2.57 3.59 4.02
#